data_AF-A0A1F6P9B4-F1
#
_entry.id   AF-A0A1F6P9B4-F1
#
_cell.length_a   1.000
_cell.length_b   1.000
_cell.length_c   1.000
_cell.angle_alpha   90.00
_cell.angle_beta   90.00
_cell.angle_gamma   90.00
#
_symmetry.space_group_name_H-M   'P 1'
#
loop_
_entity.id
_entity.type
_entity.pdbx_description
1 polymer ?
#
loop_
_entity_poly.entity_id
_entity_poly.type
_entity_poly.pdbx_seq_one_letter_code
_entity_poly.pdbx_strand_id
1 'polypeptide(L)'
;MFRTKLEKNKSPVDRCADFLRNSFGTVWFLVINAIVFAVWIIINSGFIPNLPVFDPYPYGLLTTAVSLEAIFLSVIVLISQNRASQIDDLREEIDLQINIKAEHEVTRIINMLDEIHDHLGLPIEDDKELKRMKEKTNINTIQNEVMRENRK
;
A
#
# COMPACT_ATOMS: atom_id res chain seq x y z
N MET A 1 -8.09 -2.90 -19.81
CA MET A 1 -7.61 -1.83 -20.72
C MET A 1 -6.85 -0.70 -20.01
N PHE A 2 -7.09 -0.42 -18.72
CA PHE A 2 -6.28 0.53 -17.94
C PHE A 2 -4.87 0.02 -17.57
N ARG A 3 -4.73 -1.29 -17.28
CA ARG A 3 -3.41 -1.92 -17.03
C ARG A 3 -2.42 -1.75 -18.19
N THR A 4 -2.91 -1.81 -19.43
CA THR A 4 -2.08 -1.73 -20.64
C THR A 4 -1.55 -0.33 -20.97
N LYS A 5 -2.11 0.74 -20.39
CA LYS A 5 -1.58 2.12 -20.56
C LYS A 5 -0.46 2.47 -19.57
N LEU A 6 -0.40 1.80 -18.42
CA LEU A 6 0.68 1.98 -17.44
C LEU A 6 1.98 1.26 -17.84
N GLU A 7 1.89 0.23 -18.69
CA GLU A 7 3.07 -0.53 -19.11
C GLU A 7 3.92 0.16 -20.18
N LYS A 8 3.37 1.15 -20.89
CA LYS A 8 4.03 1.71 -22.08
C LYS A 8 5.10 2.77 -21.76
N ASN A 9 5.28 3.12 -20.49
CA ASN A 9 6.27 4.10 -20.05
C ASN A 9 6.86 3.76 -18.67
N LYS A 10 7.18 2.48 -18.42
CA LYS A 10 7.94 2.12 -17.22
C LYS A 10 9.34 2.74 -17.33
N SER A 11 9.59 3.77 -16.55
CA SER A 11 10.94 4.26 -16.30
C SER A 11 11.81 3.08 -15.83
N PRO A 12 13.13 3.04 -16.13
CA PRO A 12 14.01 2.03 -15.55
C PRO A 12 13.87 1.92 -14.03
N VAL A 13 13.49 3.03 -13.36
CA VAL A 13 13.16 3.10 -11.94
C VAL A 13 11.95 2.24 -11.55
N ASP A 14 10.91 2.16 -12.38
CA ASP A 14 9.72 1.35 -12.12
C ASP A 14 10.00 -0.15 -12.23
N ARG A 15 10.86 -0.54 -13.19
CA ARG A 15 11.32 -1.93 -13.31
C ARG A 15 12.21 -2.32 -12.14
N CYS A 16 13.09 -1.42 -11.70
CA CYS A 16 13.84 -1.61 -10.46
C CYS A 16 12.91 -1.73 -9.26
N ALA A 17 11.88 -0.88 -9.13
CA ALA A 17 10.93 -0.97 -8.01
C ALA A 17 10.17 -2.31 -7.96
N ASP A 18 9.75 -2.85 -9.11
CA ASP A 18 9.10 -4.17 -9.19
C ASP A 18 10.08 -5.31 -8.82
N PHE A 19 11.32 -5.24 -9.30
CA PHE A 19 12.37 -6.22 -8.96
C PHE A 19 12.77 -6.14 -7.49
N LEU A 20 12.89 -4.92 -6.94
CA LEU A 20 13.20 -4.68 -5.54
C LEU A 20 12.05 -5.19 -4.65
N ARG A 21 10.79 -4.92 -5.01
CA ARG A 21 9.61 -5.41 -4.27
C ARG A 21 9.59 -6.93 -4.18
N ASN A 22 9.89 -7.63 -5.28
CA ASN A 22 9.86 -9.09 -5.31
C ASN A 22 11.10 -9.74 -4.65
N SER A 23 12.24 -9.03 -4.63
CA SER A 23 13.50 -9.58 -4.13
C SER A 23 13.73 -9.27 -2.64
N PHE A 24 13.40 -8.07 -2.16
CA PHE A 24 13.70 -7.63 -0.80
C PHE A 24 12.57 -7.88 0.21
N GLY A 25 11.35 -8.18 -0.25
CA GLY A 25 10.22 -8.57 0.61
C GLY A 25 10.15 -10.06 0.94
N THR A 26 11.07 -10.87 0.41
CA THR A 26 10.97 -12.32 0.46
C THR A 26 11.99 -12.89 1.46
N VAL A 27 11.57 -13.89 2.25
CA VAL A 27 12.42 -14.66 3.19
C VAL A 27 13.71 -15.17 2.53
N TRP A 28 13.69 -15.34 1.21
CA TRP A 28 14.84 -15.74 0.39
C TRP A 28 16.05 -14.80 0.50
N PHE A 29 15.85 -13.48 0.54
CA PHE A 29 16.97 -12.53 0.66
C PHE A 29 17.68 -12.65 2.01
N LEU A 30 16.90 -12.84 3.07
CA LEU A 30 17.43 -13.11 4.42
C LEU A 30 18.24 -14.41 4.45
N VAL A 31 17.73 -15.47 3.82
CA VAL A 31 18.41 -16.77 3.75
C VAL A 31 19.73 -16.68 2.98
N ILE A 32 19.77 -15.97 1.84
CA ILE A 32 21.02 -15.76 1.09
C ILE A 32 22.05 -15.02 1.96
N ASN A 33 21.65 -13.92 2.61
CA ASN A 33 22.54 -13.16 3.48
C ASN A 33 23.08 -14.00 4.64
N ALA A 34 22.22 -14.79 5.28
CA ALA A 34 22.62 -15.72 6.34
C ALA A 34 23.65 -16.76 5.85
N ILE A 35 23.47 -17.31 4.63
CA ILE A 35 24.43 -18.23 4.03
C ILE A 35 25.76 -17.53 3.74
N VAL A 36 25.73 -16.32 3.17
CA VAL A 36 26.94 -15.53 2.90
C VAL A 36 27.71 -15.26 4.19
N PHE A 37 27.04 -14.86 5.27
CA PHE A 37 27.67 -14.66 6.57
C PHE A 37 28.25 -15.95 7.16
N ALA A 38 27.51 -17.06 7.07
CA ALA A 38 28.00 -18.36 7.53
C ALA A 38 29.26 -18.79 6.77
N VAL A 39 29.26 -18.65 5.44
CA VAL A 39 30.41 -18.97 4.59
C VAL A 39 31.61 -18.06 4.91
N TRP A 40 31.38 -16.76 5.11
CA TRP A 40 32.44 -15.81 5.47
C TRP A 40 33.09 -16.15 6.80
N ILE A 41 32.29 -16.50 7.82
CA ILE A 41 32.78 -16.90 9.13
C ILE A 41 33.57 -18.19 9.02
N ILE A 42 33.10 -19.21 8.28
CA ILE A 42 33.82 -20.49 8.11
C ILE A 42 35.17 -20.28 7.43
N ILE A 43 35.24 -19.45 6.37
CA ILE A 43 36.48 -19.15 5.65
C ILE A 43 37.47 -18.39 6.56
N ASN A 44 36.99 -17.41 7.33
CA ASN A 44 37.84 -16.60 8.21
C ASN A 44 38.10 -17.24 9.58
N SER A 45 37.43 -18.34 9.94
CA SER A 45 37.66 -19.10 11.19
C SER A 45 38.95 -19.94 11.15
N GLY A 46 39.71 -19.93 10.05
CA GLY A 46 41.02 -20.58 9.98
C GLY A 46 40.98 -22.11 9.87
N PHE A 47 39.84 -22.70 9.50
CA PHE A 47 39.69 -24.15 9.29
C PHE A 47 40.38 -24.66 8.00
N ILE A 48 40.80 -23.76 7.10
CA ILE A 48 41.41 -24.10 5.81
C ILE A 48 42.94 -23.91 5.91
N PRO A 49 43.75 -24.98 5.81
CA PRO A 49 45.20 -24.85 5.74
C PRO A 49 45.59 -24.11 4.45
N ASN A 50 46.41 -23.07 4.55
CA ASN A 50 46.96 -22.23 3.45
C ASN A 50 46.19 -20.95 3.04
N LEU A 51 45.09 -20.56 3.70
CA LEU A 51 44.50 -19.23 3.49
C LEU A 51 44.95 -18.25 4.59
N PRO A 52 45.53 -17.08 4.25
CA PRO A 52 45.76 -16.04 5.24
C PRO A 52 44.42 -15.55 5.79
N VAL A 53 44.31 -15.43 7.12
CA VAL A 53 43.11 -14.90 7.80
C VAL A 53 42.96 -13.43 7.41
N PHE A 54 42.01 -13.13 6.52
CA PHE A 54 41.81 -11.80 5.96
C PHE A 54 41.01 -10.89 6.90
N ASP A 55 40.06 -11.45 7.66
CA ASP A 55 39.22 -10.74 8.61
C ASP A 55 39.25 -11.45 9.98
N PRO A 56 40.26 -11.18 10.83
CA PRO A 56 40.34 -11.75 12.18
C PRO A 56 39.17 -11.31 13.05
N TYR A 57 38.76 -12.15 14.00
CA TYR A 57 37.78 -11.76 15.02
C TYR A 57 38.25 -10.47 15.70
N PRO A 58 37.47 -9.37 15.67
CA PRO A 58 36.00 -9.29 15.64
C PRO A 58 35.31 -9.06 14.27
N TYR A 59 35.90 -9.47 13.13
CA TYR A 59 35.31 -9.33 11.77
C TYR A 59 34.95 -7.88 11.37
N GLY A 60 35.95 -7.00 11.35
CA GLY A 60 35.74 -5.57 11.09
C GLY A 60 35.26 -5.26 9.66
N LEU A 61 35.75 -6.02 8.67
CA LEU A 61 35.37 -5.81 7.27
C LEU A 61 33.94 -6.26 7.01
N LEU A 62 33.55 -7.43 7.54
CA LEU A 62 32.18 -7.92 7.46
C LEU A 62 31.19 -6.92 8.07
N THR A 63 31.48 -6.45 9.28
CA THR A 63 30.62 -5.51 10.01
C THR A 63 30.43 -4.20 9.25
N THR A 64 31.50 -3.69 8.63
CA THR A 64 31.44 -2.45 7.84
C THR A 64 30.61 -2.65 6.56
N ALA A 65 30.80 -3.77 5.86
CA ALA A 65 30.03 -4.09 4.66
C ALA A 65 28.52 -4.25 4.96
N VAL A 66 28.19 -4.99 6.02
CA VAL A 66 26.80 -5.23 6.44
C VAL A 66 26.10 -3.95 6.90
N SER A 67 26.80 -3.08 7.62
CA SER A 67 26.20 -1.81 8.06
C SER A 67 25.88 -0.90 6.85
N LEU A 68 26.75 -0.87 5.85
CA LEU A 68 26.49 -0.16 4.61
C LEU A 68 25.31 -0.77 3.84
N GLU A 69 25.28 -2.10 3.70
CA GLU A 69 24.16 -2.82 3.08
C GLU A 69 22.83 -2.51 3.76
N ALA A 70 22.79 -2.51 5.10
CA ALA A 70 21.59 -2.20 5.87
C ALA A 70 21.07 -0.78 5.63
N ILE A 71 21.96 0.21 5.45
CA ILE A 71 21.56 1.59 5.10
C ILE A 71 20.91 1.61 3.71
N PHE A 72 21.54 0.97 2.71
CA PHE A 72 20.96 0.89 1.36
C PHE A 72 19.58 0.22 1.36
N LEU A 73 19.44 -0.89 2.09
CA LEU A 73 18.16 -1.60 2.25
C LEU A 73 17.09 -0.70 2.86
N SER A 74 17.43 -0.01 3.95
CA SER A 74 16.51 0.88 4.65
C SER A 74 15.99 1.99 3.74
N VAL A 75 16.87 2.61 2.95
CA VAL A 75 16.49 3.66 1.99
C VAL A 75 15.59 3.11 0.88
N ILE A 76 15.91 1.95 0.31
CA ILE A 76 15.08 1.30 -0.72
C ILE A 76 13.69 0.96 -0.16
N VAL A 77 13.64 0.42 1.05
CA VAL A 77 12.39 0.11 1.75
C VAL A 77 11.58 1.38 1.98
N LEU A 78 12.20 2.46 2.46
CA LEU A 78 11.52 3.73 2.71
C LEU A 78 10.96 4.34 1.42
N ILE A 79 11.72 4.31 0.31
CA ILE A 79 11.23 4.76 -1.00
C ILE A 79 10.03 3.91 -1.45
N SER A 80 10.11 2.60 -1.25
CA SER A 80 9.05 1.66 -1.62
C SER A 80 7.79 1.87 -0.79
N GLN A 81 7.94 2.13 0.51
CA GLN A 81 6.86 2.45 1.44
C GLN A 81 6.21 3.79 1.09
N ASN A 82 6.99 4.84 0.86
CA ASN A 82 6.47 6.16 0.48
C ASN A 82 5.66 6.08 -0.84
N ARG A 83 6.15 5.32 -1.81
CA ARG A 83 5.42 5.08 -3.06
C ARG A 83 4.11 4.29 -2.84
N ALA A 84 4.14 3.28 -1.96
CA ALA A 84 2.93 2.52 -1.64
C ALA A 84 1.88 3.41 -0.96
N SER A 85 2.29 4.22 0.02
CA SER A 85 1.44 5.19 0.71
C SER A 85 0.74 6.13 -0.27
N GLN A 86 1.47 6.75 -1.20
CA GLN A 86 0.87 7.64 -2.20
C GLN A 86 -0.15 6.95 -3.11
N ILE A 87 0.04 5.67 -3.41
CA ILE A 87 -0.91 4.87 -4.20
C ILE A 87 -2.15 4.55 -3.37
N ASP A 88 -1.97 4.23 -2.09
CA ASP A 88 -3.07 3.92 -1.18
C ASP A 88 -3.92 5.17 -0.90
N ASP A 89 -3.30 6.33 -0.68
CA ASP A 89 -4.02 7.62 -0.53
C ASP A 89 -4.88 7.95 -1.77
N LEU A 90 -4.32 7.76 -2.97
CA LEU A 90 -5.07 7.98 -4.22
C LEU A 90 -6.21 6.99 -4.39
N ARG A 91 -6.02 5.72 -3.99
CA ARG A 91 -7.09 4.71 -4.03
C ARG A 91 -8.21 5.07 -3.08
N GLU A 92 -7.88 5.52 -1.88
CA GLU A 92 -8.86 5.96 -0.88
C GLU A 92 -9.69 7.14 -1.41
N GLU A 93 -9.05 8.13 -2.04
CA GLU A 93 -9.77 9.25 -2.67
C GLU A 93 -10.72 8.78 -3.79
N ILE A 94 -10.25 7.88 -4.66
CA ILE A 94 -11.07 7.33 -5.75
C ILE A 94 -12.26 6.53 -5.20
N ASP A 95 -12.01 5.67 -4.21
CA ASP A 95 -13.06 4.84 -3.60
C ASP A 95 -14.11 5.70 -2.90
N LEU A 96 -13.69 6.77 -2.22
CA LEU A 96 -14.60 7.77 -1.66
C LEU A 96 -15.46 8.40 -2.75
N GLN A 97 -14.86 8.86 -3.86
CA GLN A 97 -15.62 9.46 -4.97
C GLN A 97 -16.62 8.48 -5.60
N ILE A 98 -16.23 7.21 -5.77
CA ILE A 98 -17.11 6.15 -6.28
C ILE A 98 -18.29 5.94 -5.34
N ASN A 99 -18.05 5.88 -4.02
CA ASN A 99 -19.10 5.69 -3.02
C ASN A 99 -20.09 6.87 -3.01
N ILE A 100 -19.60 8.11 -3.07
CA ILE A 100 -20.47 9.30 -3.17
C ILE A 100 -21.33 9.25 -4.44
N LYS A 101 -20.73 8.83 -5.55
CA LYS A 101 -21.46 8.70 -6.81
C LYS A 101 -22.51 7.58 -6.74
N ALA A 102 -22.15 6.43 -6.19
CA ALA A 102 -23.06 5.31 -5.99
C ALA A 102 -24.23 5.69 -5.09
N GLU A 103 -23.98 6.44 -4.01
CA GLU A 103 -25.03 6.99 -3.15
C GLU A 103 -26.00 7.88 -3.95
N HIS A 104 -25.48 8.82 -4.76
CA HIS A 104 -26.30 9.65 -5.62
C HIS A 104 -27.15 8.85 -6.63
N GLU A 105 -26.57 7.81 -7.23
CA GLU A 105 -27.29 6.91 -8.14
C GLU A 105 -28.38 6.12 -7.42
N VAL A 106 -28.11 5.60 -6.22
CA VAL A 106 -29.09 4.92 -5.37
C VAL A 106 -30.23 5.85 -4.95
N THR A 107 -29.94 7.05 -4.45
CA THR A 107 -30.97 8.04 -4.12
C THR A 107 -31.82 8.40 -5.33
N ARG A 108 -31.20 8.50 -6.53
CA ARG A 108 -31.93 8.76 -7.76
C ARG A 108 -32.87 7.60 -8.12
N ILE A 109 -32.42 6.36 -7.97
CA ILE A 109 -33.26 5.17 -8.18
C ILE A 109 -34.43 5.16 -7.20
N ILE A 110 -34.19 5.46 -5.91
CA ILE A 110 -35.24 5.54 -4.90
C ILE A 110 -36.28 6.61 -5.27
N ASN A 111 -35.85 7.79 -5.72
CA ASN A 111 -36.77 8.85 -6.16
C ASN A 111 -37.57 8.45 -7.39
N MET A 112 -36.95 7.81 -8.38
CA MET A 112 -37.67 7.30 -9.56
C MET A 112 -38.69 6.22 -9.18
N LEU A 113 -38.35 5.35 -8.22
CA LEU A 113 -39.26 4.32 -7.73
C LEU A 113 -40.44 4.95 -6.97
N ASP A 114 -40.19 6.00 -6.19
CA ASP A 114 -41.23 6.77 -5.50
C ASP A 114 -42.20 7.45 -6.46
N GLU A 115 -41.69 8.05 -7.54
CA GLU A 115 -42.52 8.63 -8.60
C GLU A 115 -43.42 7.58 -9.29
N ILE A 116 -42.88 6.38 -9.53
CA ILE A 116 -43.66 5.26 -10.09
C ILE A 116 -44.72 4.78 -9.08
N HIS A 117 -44.36 4.67 -7.81
CA HIS A 117 -45.27 4.25 -6.74
C HIS A 117 -46.46 5.22 -6.60
N ASP A 118 -46.19 6.53 -6.64
CA ASP A 118 -47.21 7.59 -6.64
C ASP A 118 -48.12 7.51 -7.88
N HIS A 119 -47.53 7.31 -9.08
CA HIS A 119 -48.30 7.18 -10.32
C HIS A 119 -49.23 5.94 -10.34
N LEU A 120 -48.83 4.85 -9.67
CA LEU A 120 -49.63 3.63 -9.56
C LEU A 120 -50.72 3.73 -8.47
N GLY A 121 -50.78 4.83 -7.71
CA GLY A 121 -51.77 5.05 -6.66
C GLY A 121 -51.66 4.08 -5.49
N LEU A 122 -50.46 3.51 -5.27
CA LEU A 122 -50.22 2.61 -4.16
C LEU A 122 -50.13 3.42 -2.86
N PRO A 123 -50.73 2.96 -1.75
CA PRO A 123 -50.61 3.65 -0.47
C PRO A 123 -49.12 3.72 -0.09
N ILE A 124 -48.59 4.93 0.05
CA ILE A 124 -47.25 5.15 0.62
C ILE A 124 -47.37 4.88 2.11
N GLU A 125 -46.82 3.77 2.57
CA GLU A 125 -46.62 3.55 4.01
C GLU A 125 -45.61 4.61 4.49
N ASP A 126 -45.91 5.30 5.59
CA ASP A 126 -45.04 6.37 6.13
C ASP A 126 -43.78 5.77 6.75
N ASP A 127 -42.91 5.26 5.89
CA ASP A 127 -41.67 4.63 6.27
C ASP A 127 -40.60 5.72 6.48
N LYS A 128 -40.29 5.94 7.76
CA LYS A 128 -39.24 6.86 8.21
C LYS A 128 -37.86 6.46 7.66
N GLU A 129 -37.62 5.18 7.39
CA GLU A 129 -36.36 4.69 6.84
C GLU A 129 -36.19 5.11 5.38
N LEU A 130 -37.23 4.95 4.56
CA LEU A 130 -37.26 5.42 3.16
C LEU A 130 -37.02 6.93 3.05
N LYS A 131 -37.61 7.73 3.95
CA LYS A 131 -37.36 9.18 4.01
C LYS A 131 -35.90 9.49 4.32
N ARG A 132 -35.28 8.78 5.27
CA ARG A 132 -33.85 8.93 5.59
C ARG A 132 -32.94 8.50 4.44
N MET A 133 -33.30 7.49 3.65
CA MET A 133 -32.52 7.06 2.49
C MET A 133 -32.56 8.06 1.32
N LYS A 134 -33.62 8.88 1.23
CA LYS A 134 -33.73 9.96 0.24
C LYS A 134 -32.95 11.21 0.64
N GLU A 135 -32.67 11.38 1.93
CA GLU A 135 -31.80 12.45 2.42
C GLU A 135 -30.37 12.17 1.96
N LYS A 136 -29.76 13.13 1.24
CA LYS A 136 -28.36 13.01 0.82
C LYS A 136 -27.45 13.04 2.05
N THR A 137 -26.50 12.13 2.13
CA THR A 137 -25.42 12.22 3.12
C THR A 137 -24.62 13.49 2.83
N ASN A 138 -24.60 14.40 3.79
CA ASN A 138 -23.88 15.66 3.63
C ASN A 138 -22.38 15.44 3.87
N ILE A 139 -21.63 15.26 2.78
CA ILE A 139 -20.17 15.07 2.80
C ILE A 139 -19.45 16.14 3.64
N ASN A 140 -19.93 17.39 3.60
CA ASN A 140 -19.33 18.48 4.36
C ASN A 140 -19.46 18.28 5.88
N THR A 141 -20.53 17.63 6.34
CA THR A 141 -20.72 17.32 7.76
C THR A 141 -19.72 16.28 8.22
N ILE A 142 -19.53 15.20 7.43
CA ILE A 142 -18.55 14.15 7.71
C ILE A 142 -17.13 14.72 7.68
N GLN A 143 -16.80 15.53 6.68
CA GLN A 143 -15.49 16.19 6.59
C GLN A 143 -15.22 17.08 7.82
N ASN A 144 -16.23 17.81 8.29
CA ASN A 144 -16.11 18.65 9.49
C ASN A 144 -15.99 17.84 10.79
N GLU A 145 -16.61 16.65 10.87
CA GLU A 145 -16.46 15.74 12.01
C GLU A 145 -15.06 15.13 12.06
N VAL A 146 -14.56 14.61 10.94
CA VAL A 146 -13.20 14.04 10.85
C VAL A 146 -12.14 15.10 11.17
N MET A 147 -12.31 16.34 10.67
CA MET A 147 -11.39 17.45 10.97
C MET A 147 -11.46 17.93 12.42
N ARG A 148 -12.59 17.72 13.11
CA ARG A 148 -12.74 18.00 14.54
C ARG A 148 -12.12 16.92 15.41
N GLU A 149 -12.21 15.67 14.98
CA GLU A 149 -11.66 14.52 15.69
C GLU A 149 -10.13 14.51 15.62
N ASN A 150 -9.54 14.77 14.45
CA ASN A 150 -8.08 14.92 14.28
C ASN A 150 -7.45 16.13 15.00
N ARG A 151 -8.24 17.03 15.59
CA ARG A 151 -7.77 18.22 16.31
C ARG A 151 -7.80 18.06 17.84
N LYS A 152 -8.30 16.93 18.36
CA LYS A 152 -8.28 16.58 19.79
C LYS A 152 -7.15 15.60 20.08
#